data_AF-A0AAD7CIB9-F1
#
_entry.id   AF-A0AAD7CIB9-F1
#
_cell.length_a   1.000
_cell.length_b   1.000
_cell.length_c   1.000
_cell.angle_alpha   90.00
_cell.angle_beta   90.00
_cell.angle_gamma   90.00
#
_symmetry.space_group_name_H-M   'P 1'
#
loop_
_entity.id
_entity.type
_entity.pdbx_description
1 polymer ?
#
loop_
_entity_poly.entity_id
_entity_poly.type
_entity_poly.pdbx_seq_one_letter_code
_entity_poly.pdbx_strand_id
1 'polypeptide(L)'
;MSTISPAAAAAQEAALLQLIKDSQTTNYLAAGGLTLLIIEHISTFNKELEYVWKGPLSLWSVLYVWTRYFTLICLVMDVSFMFRPMKNSQMPTIHSGTATICMNMK
;
A
#
# COMPACT_ATOMS: atom_id res chain seq x y z
N MET A 1 -1.27 29.92 23.32
CA MET A 1 -1.17 29.90 21.85
C MET A 1 0.28 29.60 21.51
N SER A 2 0.65 28.32 21.38
CA SER A 2 2.04 27.91 21.15
C SER A 2 2.45 28.28 19.73
N THR A 3 3.28 29.30 19.59
CA THR A 3 3.90 29.69 18.33
C THR A 3 4.83 28.57 17.89
N ILE A 4 4.41 27.80 16.89
CA ILE A 4 5.30 26.89 16.17
C ILE A 4 6.36 27.79 15.53
N SER A 5 7.63 27.62 15.90
CA SER A 5 8.75 28.32 15.27
C SER A 5 8.68 28.11 13.75
N PRO A 6 8.92 29.12 12.89
CA PRO A 6 8.81 28.97 11.44
C PRO A 6 9.68 27.83 10.89
N ALA A 7 10.79 27.50 11.56
CA ALA A 7 11.62 26.34 11.24
C ALA A 7 10.92 24.99 11.51
N ALA A 8 10.11 24.90 12.56
CA ALA A 8 9.34 23.69 12.89
C ALA A 8 8.15 23.48 11.94
N ALA A 9 7.55 24.57 11.44
CA ALA A 9 6.50 24.49 10.42
C ALA A 9 7.03 23.94 9.08
N ALA A 10 8.19 24.43 8.62
CA ALA A 10 8.83 23.92 7.40
C ALA A 10 9.27 22.45 7.53
N ALA A 11 9.74 22.03 8.71
CA ALA A 11 10.11 20.64 8.96
C ALA A 11 8.90 19.68 8.93
N GLN A 12 7.75 20.11 9.43
CA GLN A 12 6.51 19.32 9.40
C GLN A 12 5.98 19.13 7.97
N GLU A 13 6.07 20.16 7.13
CA GLU A 13 5.68 20.05 5.72
C GLU A 13 6.58 19.07 4.95
N ALA A 14 7.90 19.17 5.14
CA ALA A 14 8.86 18.25 4.52
C ALA A 14 8.63 16.79 4.96
N ALA A 15 8.34 16.57 6.25
CA ALA A 15 8.03 15.25 6.79
C ALA A 15 6.75 14.65 6.18
N LEU A 16 5.71 15.47 5.99
CA LEU A 16 4.47 15.03 5.37
C LEU A 16 4.65 14.67 3.89
N LEU A 17 5.42 15.46 3.15
CA LEU A 17 5.78 15.16 1.77
C LEU A 17 6.59 13.87 1.65
N GLN A 18 7.50 13.62 2.60
CA GLN A 18 8.28 12.40 2.64
C GLN A 18 7.37 11.17 2.89
N LEU A 19 6.45 11.25 3.85
CA LEU A 19 5.50 10.17 4.13
C LEU A 19 4.63 9.80 2.91
N ILE A 20 4.20 10.80 2.14
CA ILE A 20 3.43 10.56 0.90
C ILE A 20 4.28 9.80 -0.13
N LYS A 21 5.54 10.21 -0.32
CA LYS A 21 6.46 9.54 -1.25
C LYS A 21 6.78 8.11 -0.82
N ASP A 22 7.01 7.90 0.48
CA ASP A 22 7.28 6.58 1.04
C ASP A 22 6.07 5.65 0.89
N SER A 23 4.86 6.18 1.09
CA SER A 23 3.60 5.44 0.85
C SER A 23 3.44 5.05 -0.62
N GLN A 24 3.67 5.96 -1.57
CA GLN A 24 3.61 5.66 -2.99
C GLN A 24 4.64 4.60 -3.39
N THR A 25 5.87 4.74 -2.90
CA THR A 25 6.96 3.78 -3.16
C THR A 25 6.58 2.38 -2.67
N THR A 26 6.01 2.30 -1.47
CA THR A 26 5.56 1.03 -0.89
C THR A 26 4.41 0.41 -1.70
N ASN A 27 3.48 1.23 -2.20
CA ASN A 27 2.38 0.75 -3.06
C ASN A 27 2.89 0.13 -4.37
N TYR A 28 3.83 0.80 -5.03
CA TYR A 28 4.43 0.28 -6.27
C TYR A 28 5.22 -1.00 -6.01
N LEU A 29 5.97 -1.06 -4.91
CA LEU A 29 6.71 -2.25 -4.51
C LEU A 29 5.76 -3.42 -4.21
N ALA A 30 4.67 -3.18 -3.49
CA ALA A 30 3.67 -4.19 -3.16
C ALA A 30 2.97 -4.73 -4.42
N ALA A 31 2.58 -3.86 -5.34
CA ALA A 31 1.97 -4.28 -6.62
C ALA A 31 2.96 -5.06 -7.51
N GLY A 32 4.22 -4.62 -7.58
CA GLY A 32 5.29 -5.31 -8.30
C GLY A 32 5.59 -6.68 -7.69
N GLY A 33 5.71 -6.75 -6.36
CA GLY A 33 5.91 -7.98 -5.61
C GLY A 33 4.77 -8.98 -5.79
N LEU A 34 3.52 -8.52 -5.78
CA LEU A 34 2.35 -9.36 -6.06
C LEU A 34 2.39 -9.95 -7.47
N THR A 35 2.76 -9.14 -8.47
CA THR A 35 2.86 -9.59 -9.86
C THR A 35 3.94 -10.67 -10.02
N LEU A 36 5.12 -10.44 -9.44
CA LEU A 36 6.20 -11.43 -9.45
C LEU A 36 5.79 -12.73 -8.74
N LEU A 37 5.13 -12.61 -7.58
CA LEU A 37 4.64 -13.76 -6.83
C LEU A 37 3.64 -14.59 -7.65
N ILE A 38 2.73 -13.94 -8.40
CA ILE A 38 1.77 -14.62 -9.28
C ILE A 38 2.50 -15.36 -10.41
N ILE A 39 3.51 -14.74 -11.02
CA ILE A 39 4.29 -15.36 -12.11
C ILE A 39 5.02 -16.61 -11.60
N GLU A 40 5.70 -16.50 -10.47
CA GLU A 40 6.31 -17.65 -9.80
C GLU A 40 5.26 -18.73 -9.52
N HIS A 41 4.08 -18.32 -9.08
CA HIS A 41 2.99 -19.22 -8.75
C HIS A 41 2.55 -20.04 -9.96
N ILE A 42 2.31 -19.39 -11.10
CA ILE A 42 1.88 -20.02 -12.36
C ILE A 42 2.96 -20.96 -12.89
N SER A 43 4.23 -20.53 -12.84
CA SER A 43 5.36 -21.32 -13.36
C SER A 43 5.52 -22.66 -12.63
N THR A 44 5.38 -22.67 -11.31
CA THR A 44 5.50 -23.91 -10.53
C THR A 44 4.20 -24.70 -10.38
N PHE A 45 3.03 -24.10 -10.68
CA PHE A 45 1.72 -24.77 -10.57
C PHE A 45 1.61 -26.06 -11.41
N ASN A 46 2.20 -26.08 -12.61
CA ASN A 46 2.18 -27.28 -13.47
C ASN A 46 2.87 -28.47 -12.79
N LYS A 47 4.00 -28.22 -12.10
CA LYS A 47 4.72 -29.26 -11.35
C LYS A 47 3.94 -29.67 -10.11
N GLU A 48 3.27 -28.73 -9.45
CA GLU A 48 2.44 -29.02 -8.27
C GLU A 48 1.26 -29.94 -8.62
N LEU A 49 0.56 -29.67 -9.72
CA LEU A 49 -0.53 -30.53 -10.18
C LEU A 49 -0.05 -31.97 -10.43
N GLU A 50 1.16 -32.14 -10.94
CA GLU A 50 1.72 -33.45 -11.23
C GLU A 50 2.22 -34.18 -9.97
N TYR A 51 2.94 -33.50 -9.08
CA TYR A 51 3.60 -34.16 -7.93
C TYR A 51 2.78 -34.12 -6.64
N VAL A 52 2.02 -33.05 -6.42
CA VAL A 52 1.28 -32.82 -5.17
C VAL A 52 -0.15 -33.32 -5.28
N TRP A 53 -0.81 -33.07 -6.42
CA TRP A 53 -2.22 -33.41 -6.60
C TRP A 53 -2.48 -34.82 -7.14
N LYS A 54 -1.56 -35.41 -7.91
CA LYS A 54 -1.67 -36.81 -8.34
C LYS A 54 -1.02 -37.81 -7.37
N GLY A 55 -0.15 -37.34 -6.47
CA GLY A 55 0.51 -38.17 -5.47
C GLY A 55 -0.34 -38.41 -4.21
N PRO A 56 0.06 -39.34 -3.33
CA PRO A 56 -0.60 -39.50 -2.02
C PRO A 56 -0.43 -38.21 -1.21
N LEU A 57 -1.54 -37.69 -0.70
CA LEU A 57 -1.58 -36.47 0.13
C LEU A 57 -0.87 -36.73 1.47
N SER A 58 0.43 -36.41 1.50
CA SER A 58 1.25 -36.42 2.71
C SER A 58 1.04 -35.13 3.50
N LEU A 59 1.27 -35.17 4.82
CA LEU A 59 1.29 -33.99 5.68
C LEU A 59 2.19 -32.88 5.11
N TRP A 60 3.35 -33.25 4.56
CA TRP A 60 4.29 -32.33 3.93
C TRP A 60 3.72 -31.65 2.69
N SER A 61 2.96 -32.39 1.88
CA SER A 61 2.26 -31.86 0.70
C SER A 61 1.20 -30.83 1.10
N VAL A 62 0.45 -31.10 2.17
CA VAL A 62 -0.58 -30.17 2.69
C VAL A 62 0.06 -28.92 3.29
N LEU A 63 1.10 -29.06 4.11
CA LEU A 63 1.86 -27.92 4.66
C LEU A 63 2.48 -27.05 3.56
N TYR A 64 2.99 -27.68 2.50
CA TYR A 64 3.54 -26.98 1.34
C TYR A 64 2.48 -26.13 0.64
N VAL A 65 1.34 -26.74 0.29
CA VAL A 65 0.20 -26.03 -0.32
C VAL A 65 -0.29 -24.93 0.61
N TRP A 66 -0.49 -25.23 1.90
CA TRP A 66 -0.94 -24.25 2.88
C TRP A 66 -0.05 -23.01 2.90
N THR A 67 1.25 -23.18 3.08
CA THR A 67 2.19 -22.06 3.19
C THR A 67 2.18 -21.21 1.92
N ARG A 68 2.08 -21.86 0.75
CA ARG A 68 2.14 -21.19 -0.54
C ARG A 68 0.86 -20.41 -0.86
N TYR A 69 -0.32 -20.99 -0.67
CA TYR A 69 -1.59 -20.31 -0.92
C TYR A 69 -1.91 -19.29 0.18
N PHE A 70 -1.54 -19.56 1.43
CA PHE A 70 -1.69 -18.62 2.54
C PHE A 70 -0.88 -17.34 2.29
N THR A 71 0.38 -17.48 1.86
CA THR A 71 1.23 -16.31 1.53
C THR A 71 0.61 -15.46 0.43
N LEU A 72 0.05 -16.10 -0.61
CA LEU A 72 -0.62 -15.39 -1.70
C LEU A 72 -1.87 -14.64 -1.21
N ILE A 73 -2.68 -15.28 -0.36
CA ILE A 73 -3.87 -14.66 0.24
C ILE A 73 -3.48 -13.46 1.13
N CYS A 74 -2.47 -13.61 1.99
CA CYS A 74 -1.96 -12.53 2.82
C CYS A 74 -1.53 -11.33 1.98
N LEU A 75 -0.73 -11.56 0.93
CA LEU A 75 -0.23 -10.47 0.08
C LEU A 75 -1.36 -9.76 -0.67
N VAL A 76 -2.36 -10.50 -1.16
CA VAL A 76 -3.55 -9.91 -1.79
C VAL A 76 -4.37 -9.09 -0.78
N MET A 77 -4.53 -9.59 0.44
CA MET A 77 -5.19 -8.84 1.51
C MET A 77 -4.42 -7.56 1.85
N ASP A 78 -3.10 -7.64 2.03
CA ASP A 78 -2.25 -6.49 2.36
C ASP A 78 -2.36 -5.38 1.31
N VAL A 79 -2.26 -5.76 0.03
CA VAL A 79 -2.52 -4.85 -1.09
C VAL A 79 -3.93 -4.28 -1.01
N SER A 80 -4.96 -5.11 -0.82
CA SER A 80 -6.35 -4.66 -0.75
C SER A 80 -6.64 -3.71 0.41
N PHE A 81 -5.99 -3.91 1.57
CA PHE A 81 -6.07 -3.01 2.72
C PHE A 81 -5.32 -1.70 2.48
N MET A 82 -4.13 -1.78 1.88
CA MET A 82 -3.27 -0.63 1.62
C MET A 82 -3.84 0.30 0.54
N PHE A 83 -4.50 -0.25 -0.48
CA PHE A 83 -5.18 0.52 -1.53
C PHE A 83 -6.54 1.09 -1.09
N ARG A 84 -6.95 0.92 0.18
CA ARG A 84 -8.18 1.57 0.66
C ARG A 84 -8.02 3.08 0.56
N PRO A 85 -8.85 3.77 -0.24
CA PRO A 85 -8.76 5.22 -0.32
C PRO A 85 -9.05 5.81 1.07
N MET A 86 -8.16 6.67 1.53
CA MET A 86 -8.41 7.52 2.70
C MET A 86 -9.74 8.22 2.50
N LYS A 87 -10.75 7.91 3.33
CA LYS A 87 -12.06 8.55 3.23
C LYS A 87 -11.86 10.06 3.40
N ASN A 88 -12.37 10.82 2.44
CA ASN A 88 -12.23 12.28 2.29
C ASN A 88 -12.79 13.12 3.48
N SER A 89 -13.29 12.48 4.54
CA SER A 89 -13.91 13.09 5.71
C SER A 89 -12.92 13.67 6.73
N GLN A 90 -11.62 13.62 6.46
CA GLN A 90 -10.55 14.09 7.36
C GLN A 90 -9.59 15.07 6.70
N MET A 91 -9.89 15.59 5.50
CA MET A 91 -9.19 16.78 5.04
C MET A 91 -9.67 17.93 5.91
N PRO A 92 -8.86 18.51 6.83
CA PRO A 92 -9.19 19.84 7.33
C PRO A 92 -9.28 20.71 6.10
N THR A 93 -10.47 21.24 5.84
CA THR A 93 -10.68 22.24 4.80
C THR A 93 -9.68 23.35 5.13
N ILE A 94 -8.59 23.44 4.35
CA ILE A 94 -7.73 24.60 4.40
C ILE A 94 -8.64 25.71 3.89
N HIS A 95 -9.26 26.43 4.83
CA HIS A 95 -9.90 27.69 4.54
C HIS A 95 -8.79 28.53 3.91
N SER A 96 -8.82 28.64 2.59
CA SER A 96 -8.05 29.60 1.80
C SER A 96 -8.58 30.99 2.16
N GLY A 97 -8.26 31.42 3.37
CA GLY A 97 -8.44 32.78 3.83
C GLY A 97 -7.23 33.57 3.38
N THR A 98 -7.22 34.00 2.12
CA THR A 98 -6.64 35.27 1.63
C THR A 98 -6.69 35.32 0.10
N ALA A 99 -7.86 35.59 -0.47
CA ALA A 99 -8.00 36.05 -1.86
C ALA A 99 -9.20 37.02 -2.01
N THR A 100 -9.36 37.96 -1.08
CA THR A 100 -10.42 38.99 -1.16
C THR A 100 -9.91 40.41 -0.85
N ILE A 101 -8.60 40.62 -0.84
CA ILE A 101 -8.01 41.97 -0.81
C ILE A 101 -7.35 42.17 -2.17
N CYS A 102 -7.80 43.19 -2.91
CA CYS A 102 -7.34 43.65 -4.25
C CYS A 102 -8.33 43.51 -5.44
N MET A 103 -9.65 43.43 -5.21
CA MET A 103 -10.63 43.82 -6.23
C MET A 103 -11.75 44.69 -5.65
N ASN A 104 -11.38 45.86 -5.11
CA ASN A 104 -12.30 47.00 -5.10
C ASN A 104 -11.54 48.31 -4.92
N MET A 105 -11.00 48.82 -6.02
CA MET A 105 -10.59 50.22 -6.13
C MET A 105 -11.48 50.81 -7.23
N LYS A 106 -12.56 51.48 -6.80
CA LYS A 106 -13.30 52.45 -7.60
C LYS A 106 -13.74 53.57 -6.69
#